data_AF-A0A960AQR2-F1
#
_entry.id   AF-A0A960AQR2-F1
#
_cell.length_a   1.000
_cell.length_b   1.000
_cell.length_c   1.000
_cell.angle_alpha   90.00
_cell.angle_beta   90.00
_cell.angle_gamma   90.00
#
_symmetry.space_group_name_H-M   'P 1'
#
loop_
_entity.id
_entity.type
_entity.pdbx_description
1 polymer ?
#
loop_
_entity_poly.entity_id
_entity_poly.type
_entity_poly.pdbx_seq_one_letter_code
_entity_poly.pdbx_strand_id
1 'polypeptide(L)'
;EFDLTAHLRSGSNTITCVVYRFTDGSYLENQDMWVFSGIFRPVWLHSEPQSAIWDLAVTPVLPAPYTDGELVVEVSTARAQGPLEILLRSPGSTDWETVAELPAAPTVVHRIPVPHAFTWTAETPHLYEVAVRIPGHVKSTRTGIRSIEIVDEQLRVNGVRIMLKGVNRHDFDPDHGWAVPSHRYREDLLKAKQLNINAIRTSHYPNPQIFYDTCDELGLYVMDECDLETHGVRRKNVPGDNPMWTAAVVDRMERMVLADRNHPCIVMWSLGNEAGEGGPDGGNFVAMKAAARAIDDTRPFHYEGDHNPAISDVVSRMYATAEQMAALGRHEGLRPSPAALVTDRFLTDDKLITPQMQAGRP
;
A
#
# COMPACT_ATOMS: atom_id res chain seq x y z
N GLU A 1 15.32 2.73 -9.10
CA GLU A 1 16.71 3.23 -8.92
C GLU A 1 17.53 2.94 -10.17
N PHE A 2 18.74 3.49 -10.30
CA PHE A 2 19.62 3.27 -11.44
C PHE A 2 21.05 2.98 -10.97
N ASP A 3 21.65 1.86 -11.40
CA ASP A 3 23.07 1.61 -11.17
C ASP A 3 23.92 2.49 -12.09
N LEU A 4 24.65 3.44 -11.49
CA LEU A 4 25.53 4.37 -12.19
C LEU A 4 27.01 3.93 -12.17
N THR A 5 27.35 2.79 -11.56
CA THR A 5 28.74 2.36 -11.30
C THR A 5 29.61 2.36 -12.55
N ALA A 6 29.08 1.86 -13.68
CA ALA A 6 29.79 1.81 -14.96
C ALA A 6 29.83 3.16 -15.73
N HIS A 7 29.08 4.17 -15.27
CA HIS A 7 28.90 5.46 -15.94
C HIS A 7 29.63 6.61 -15.22
N LEU A 8 30.01 6.41 -13.95
CA LEU A 8 30.72 7.41 -13.15
C LEU A 8 32.24 7.35 -13.36
N ARG A 9 32.88 8.51 -13.22
CA ARG A 9 34.34 8.67 -13.18
C ARG A 9 34.77 9.45 -11.95
N SER A 10 36.03 9.35 -11.56
CA SER A 10 36.60 10.19 -10.50
C SER A 10 36.53 11.69 -10.89
N GLY A 11 36.16 12.54 -9.92
CA GLY A 11 36.01 13.97 -10.14
C GLY A 11 34.63 14.36 -10.69
N SER A 12 34.59 15.21 -11.72
CA SER A 12 33.34 15.81 -12.20
C SER A 12 32.54 14.89 -13.12
N ASN A 13 31.29 14.65 -12.74
CA ASN A 13 30.27 13.92 -13.49
C ASN A 13 29.12 14.88 -13.84
N THR A 14 28.36 14.57 -14.89
CA THR A 14 27.20 15.36 -15.32
C THR A 14 26.00 14.44 -15.46
N ILE A 15 24.94 14.72 -14.69
CA ILE A 15 23.66 14.03 -14.79
C ILE A 15 22.72 14.93 -15.59
N THR A 16 22.04 14.36 -16.59
CA THR A 16 21.03 15.06 -17.40
C THR A 16 19.75 14.26 -17.34
N CYS A 17 18.64 14.92 -16.98
CA CYS A 17 17.31 14.32 -16.98
C CYS A 17 16.41 15.08 -17.96
N VAL A 18 15.69 14.34 -18.81
CA VAL A 18 14.69 14.90 -19.73
C VAL A 18 13.32 14.44 -19.24
N VAL A 19 12.49 15.39 -18.80
CA VAL A 19 11.15 15.10 -18.26
C VAL A 19 10.10 15.46 -19.31
N TYR A 20 9.30 14.47 -19.70
CA TYR A 20 8.15 14.67 -20.58
C TYR A 20 6.89 14.88 -19.74
N ARG A 21 6.02 15.81 -20.17
CA ARG A 21 4.75 16.12 -19.47
C ARG A 21 3.64 15.11 -19.76
N PHE A 22 3.60 14.56 -20.98
CA PHE A 22 2.59 13.63 -21.42
C PHE A 22 3.26 12.42 -22.08
N THR A 23 2.82 11.23 -21.69
CA THR A 23 3.28 9.93 -22.19
C THR A 23 2.06 9.01 -22.34
N ASP A 24 2.29 7.78 -22.79
CA ASP A 24 1.33 6.68 -22.66
C ASP A 24 0.89 6.42 -21.20
N GLY A 25 1.79 6.64 -20.23
CA GLY A 25 1.47 6.59 -18.80
C GLY A 25 0.38 7.58 -18.37
N SER A 26 0.23 8.72 -19.04
CA SER A 26 -0.79 9.73 -18.73
C SER A 26 -2.24 9.27 -18.99
N TYR A 27 -2.44 8.13 -19.68
CA TYR A 27 -3.77 7.49 -19.77
C TYR A 27 -4.15 6.73 -18.49
N LEU A 28 -3.17 6.45 -17.62
CA LEU A 28 -3.32 5.78 -16.33
C LEU A 28 -3.24 6.74 -15.13
N GLU A 29 -3.01 8.02 -15.38
CA GLU A 29 -2.82 9.09 -14.39
C GLU A 29 -3.84 10.21 -14.64
N ASN A 30 -5.13 9.85 -14.58
CA ASN A 30 -6.25 10.75 -14.88
C ASN A 30 -7.11 11.11 -13.66
N GLN A 31 -6.49 11.20 -12.48
CA GLN A 31 -7.13 11.66 -11.24
C GLN A 31 -7.73 13.08 -11.36
N ASP A 32 -8.81 13.35 -10.63
CA ASP A 32 -9.42 14.70 -10.50
C ASP A 32 -8.52 15.65 -9.68
N MET A 33 -7.43 16.11 -10.30
CA MET A 33 -6.44 16.98 -9.67
C MET A 33 -5.74 17.93 -10.65
N TRP A 34 -4.93 18.84 -10.11
CA TRP A 34 -4.08 19.74 -10.88
C TRP A 34 -2.99 18.98 -11.65
N VAL A 35 -2.96 19.10 -12.99
CA VAL A 35 -1.94 18.44 -13.82
C VAL A 35 -0.63 19.23 -13.84
N PHE A 36 0.29 18.93 -12.92
CA PHE A 36 1.66 19.49 -12.88
C PHE A 36 2.70 18.60 -13.59
N SER A 37 3.98 18.99 -13.54
CA SER A 37 5.11 18.25 -14.13
C SER A 37 6.43 18.68 -13.51
N GLY A 38 7.43 17.80 -13.52
CA GLY A 38 8.80 18.09 -13.08
C GLY A 38 9.35 17.04 -12.12
N ILE A 39 10.53 17.29 -11.57
CA ILE A 39 11.12 16.47 -10.51
C ILE A 39 10.62 17.03 -9.17
N PHE A 40 9.49 16.52 -8.68
CA PHE A 40 8.77 17.07 -7.51
C PHE A 40 9.04 16.30 -6.20
N ARG A 41 9.76 15.17 -6.24
CA ARG A 41 10.27 14.44 -5.07
C ARG A 41 11.81 14.51 -5.03
N PRO A 42 12.46 14.34 -3.86
CA PRO A 42 13.91 14.50 -3.74
C PRO A 42 14.71 13.54 -4.61
N VAL A 43 15.92 13.97 -5.00
CA VAL A 43 16.90 13.14 -5.73
C VAL A 43 18.21 13.16 -4.96
N TRP A 44 18.78 11.98 -4.74
CA TRP A 44 20.07 11.80 -4.05
C TRP A 44 20.91 10.74 -4.75
N LEU A 45 22.20 10.70 -4.40
CA LEU A 45 23.11 9.61 -4.71
C LEU A 45 23.48 8.92 -3.40
N HIS A 46 23.48 7.59 -3.40
CA HIS A 46 24.05 6.77 -2.34
C HIS A 46 25.05 5.78 -2.97
N SER A 47 25.83 5.10 -2.13
CA SER A 47 26.82 4.12 -2.55
C SER A 47 26.71 2.91 -1.66
N GLU A 48 26.36 1.78 -2.25
CA GLU A 48 26.33 0.50 -1.52
C GLU A 48 27.67 -0.23 -1.61
N PRO A 49 28.08 -0.96 -0.55
CA PRO A 49 29.21 -1.88 -0.64
C PRO A 49 28.89 -3.06 -1.58
N GLN A 50 29.92 -3.72 -2.12
CA GLN A 50 29.71 -4.89 -3.00
C GLN A 50 29.03 -6.08 -2.28
N SER A 51 29.17 -6.14 -0.95
CA SER A 51 28.53 -7.08 -0.04
C SER A 51 27.43 -6.30 0.71
N ALA A 52 26.19 -6.36 0.23
CA ALA A 52 25.08 -5.54 0.72
C ALA A 52 23.82 -6.36 1.01
N ILE A 53 22.92 -5.77 1.80
CA ILE A 53 21.55 -6.27 2.03
C ILE A 53 20.67 -5.54 1.02
N TRP A 54 20.18 -6.26 0.03
CA TRP A 54 19.40 -5.71 -1.07
C TRP A 54 17.99 -5.36 -0.60
N ASP A 55 17.31 -6.30 0.05
CA ASP A 55 15.95 -6.12 0.54
C ASP A 55 15.72 -6.74 1.92
N LEU A 56 14.74 -6.18 2.65
CA LEU A 56 14.34 -6.56 4.00
C LEU A 56 12.81 -6.49 4.12
N ALA A 57 12.14 -7.64 4.05
CA ALA A 57 10.74 -7.78 4.46
C ALA A 57 10.66 -8.17 5.93
N VAL A 58 9.69 -7.59 6.65
CA VAL A 58 9.36 -8.00 8.02
C VAL A 58 7.85 -8.18 8.12
N THR A 59 7.43 -9.45 8.10
CA THR A 59 6.03 -9.85 8.09
C THR A 59 5.59 -10.22 9.51
N PRO A 60 4.69 -9.44 10.15
CA PRO A 60 4.17 -9.78 11.47
C PRO A 60 3.16 -10.93 11.38
N VAL A 61 3.25 -11.87 12.33
CA VAL A 61 2.30 -12.97 12.49
C VAL A 61 1.73 -12.89 13.91
N LEU A 62 0.41 -12.84 14.03
CA LEU A 62 -0.30 -12.74 15.30
C LEU A 62 -1.55 -13.64 15.27
N PRO A 63 -1.41 -14.95 15.58
CA PRO A 63 -2.53 -15.89 15.58
C PRO A 63 -3.44 -15.67 16.80
N ALA A 64 -4.70 -16.10 16.73
CA ALA A 64 -5.57 -16.17 17.90
C ALA A 64 -4.91 -17.02 19.01
N PRO A 65 -4.92 -16.59 20.29
CA PRO A 65 -5.76 -15.55 20.89
C PRO A 65 -5.18 -14.12 20.85
N TYR A 66 -4.27 -13.82 19.91
CA TYR A 66 -3.70 -12.50 19.65
C TYR A 66 -2.81 -11.93 20.78
N THR A 67 -2.16 -12.82 21.54
CA THR A 67 -1.25 -12.48 22.66
C THR A 67 0.22 -12.64 22.33
N ASP A 68 0.58 -13.73 21.65
CA ASP A 68 1.95 -14.09 21.32
C ASP A 68 2.15 -13.92 19.82
N GLY A 69 3.08 -13.04 19.47
CA GLY A 69 3.38 -12.69 18.09
C GLY A 69 4.68 -13.33 17.61
N GLU A 70 4.95 -13.12 16.34
CA GLU A 70 6.21 -13.50 15.70
C GLU A 70 6.52 -12.49 14.58
N LEU A 71 7.80 -12.21 14.35
CA LEU A 71 8.26 -11.45 13.19
C LEU A 71 9.00 -12.39 12.24
N VAL A 72 8.46 -12.58 11.04
CA VAL A 72 9.15 -13.30 9.96
C VAL A 72 10.00 -12.28 9.20
N VAL A 73 11.31 -12.44 9.30
CA VAL A 73 12.30 -11.55 8.68
C VAL A 73 12.85 -12.24 7.45
N GLU A 74 12.60 -11.68 6.28
CA GLU A 74 13.15 -12.16 5.01
C GLU A 74 14.14 -11.14 4.45
N VAL A 75 15.34 -11.63 4.15
CA VAL A 75 16.48 -10.82 3.73
C VAL A 75 16.97 -11.32 2.39
N SER A 76 17.05 -10.46 1.39
CA SER A 76 17.81 -10.73 0.17
C SER A 76 19.16 -10.00 0.20
N THR A 77 20.22 -10.65 -0.27
CA THR A 77 21.57 -10.08 -0.20
C THR A 77 22.28 -10.10 -1.55
N ALA A 78 23.10 -9.07 -1.78
CA ALA A 78 23.98 -8.97 -2.93
C ALA A 78 25.41 -9.31 -2.48
N ARG A 79 25.90 -10.48 -2.87
CA ARG A 79 27.27 -10.98 -2.62
C ARG A 79 27.74 -10.87 -1.14
N ALA A 80 26.81 -11.01 -0.19
CA ALA A 80 27.12 -10.82 1.23
C ALA A 80 28.17 -11.82 1.74
N GLN A 81 29.06 -11.35 2.62
CA GLN A 81 30.14 -12.14 3.21
C GLN A 81 30.17 -11.96 4.74
N GLY A 82 30.52 -13.02 5.47
CA GLY A 82 30.58 -13.02 6.93
C GLY A 82 29.24 -13.36 7.60
N PRO A 83 29.12 -13.13 8.92
CA PRO A 83 27.88 -13.36 9.66
C PRO A 83 26.82 -12.32 9.27
N LEU A 84 25.58 -12.77 9.22
CA LEU A 84 24.37 -11.97 9.14
C LEU A 84 23.73 -11.98 10.53
N GLU A 85 23.73 -10.84 11.19
CA GLU A 85 23.09 -10.64 12.49
C GLU A 85 21.71 -10.01 12.27
N ILE A 86 20.70 -10.54 12.95
CA ILE A 86 19.36 -9.94 13.02
C ILE A 86 19.22 -9.36 14.42
N LEU A 87 18.84 -8.09 14.49
CA LEU A 87 18.65 -7.34 15.72
C LEU A 87 17.21 -6.84 15.83
N LEU A 88 16.67 -6.88 17.04
CA LEU A 88 15.35 -6.38 17.40
C LEU A 88 15.46 -5.26 18.43
N ARG A 89 14.67 -4.20 18.28
CA ARG A 89 14.39 -3.21 19.32
C ARG A 89 12.89 -3.19 19.59
N SER A 90 12.54 -3.56 20.82
CA SER A 90 11.14 -3.60 21.29
C SER A 90 10.60 -2.19 21.62
N PRO A 91 9.26 -1.97 21.56
CA PRO A 91 8.64 -0.69 21.88
C PRO A 91 9.08 -0.15 23.23
N GLY A 92 9.55 1.10 23.25
CA GLY A 92 10.03 1.77 24.47
C GLY A 92 11.43 1.39 24.94
N SER A 93 12.11 0.41 24.31
CA SER A 93 13.52 0.12 24.54
C SER A 93 14.42 1.11 23.81
N THR A 94 15.55 1.49 24.43
CA THR A 94 16.67 2.15 23.72
C THR A 94 17.61 1.14 23.05
N ASP A 95 17.63 -0.08 23.58
CA ASP A 95 18.68 -1.06 23.33
C ASP A 95 18.25 -2.06 22.26
N TRP A 96 19.24 -2.51 21.48
CA TRP A 96 19.09 -3.54 20.44
C TRP A 96 19.53 -4.90 20.98
N GLU A 97 18.68 -5.91 20.81
CA GLU A 97 18.99 -7.31 21.11
C GLU A 97 19.38 -8.04 19.82
N THR A 98 20.52 -8.74 19.79
CA THR A 98 20.84 -9.67 18.70
C THR A 98 20.04 -10.95 18.90
N VAL A 99 19.00 -11.14 18.08
CA VAL A 99 18.08 -12.29 18.17
C VAL A 99 18.54 -13.48 17.34
N ALA A 100 19.39 -13.26 16.32
CA ALA A 100 20.02 -14.34 15.55
C ALA A 100 21.37 -13.92 14.97
N GLU A 101 22.27 -14.90 14.84
CA GLU A 101 23.48 -14.84 14.02
C GLU A 101 23.46 -16.01 13.05
N LEU A 102 23.52 -15.74 11.75
CA LEU A 102 23.31 -16.68 10.66
C LEU A 102 24.43 -16.56 9.62
N PRO A 103 24.76 -17.63 8.86
CA PRO A 103 25.64 -17.48 7.70
C PRO A 103 24.95 -16.61 6.63
N ALA A 104 25.67 -15.66 6.04
CA ALA A 104 25.15 -14.90 4.90
C ALA A 104 24.82 -15.83 3.71
N ALA A 105 23.65 -15.64 3.12
CA ALA A 105 23.17 -16.36 1.93
C ALA A 105 22.39 -15.39 1.02
N PRO A 106 22.18 -15.73 -0.28
CA PRO A 106 21.45 -14.87 -1.21
C PRO A 106 20.03 -14.52 -0.74
N THR A 107 19.38 -15.46 -0.05
CA THR A 107 18.12 -15.28 0.67
C THR A 107 18.25 -15.92 2.05
N VAL A 108 17.82 -15.22 3.09
CA VAL A 108 17.73 -15.72 4.47
C VAL A 108 16.31 -15.45 4.98
N VAL A 109 15.68 -16.46 5.57
CA VAL A 109 14.40 -16.32 6.27
C VAL A 109 14.61 -16.75 7.71
N HIS A 110 14.21 -15.89 8.65
CA HIS A 110 14.28 -16.16 10.08
C HIS A 110 12.97 -15.77 10.76
N ARG A 111 12.62 -16.43 11.87
CA ARG A 111 11.39 -16.20 12.62
C ARG A 111 11.75 -15.85 14.05
N ILE A 112 11.35 -14.66 14.50
CA ILE A 112 11.62 -14.15 15.85
C ILE A 112 10.33 -14.30 16.67
N PRO A 113 10.25 -15.23 17.64
CA PRO A 113 9.11 -15.32 18.54
C PRO A 113 9.06 -14.13 19.50
N VAL A 114 7.88 -13.53 19.66
CA VAL A 114 7.64 -12.38 20.55
C VAL A 114 6.48 -12.72 21.49
N PRO A 115 6.74 -13.46 22.59
CA PRO A 115 5.70 -13.77 23.57
C PRO A 115 5.21 -12.49 24.25
N HIS A 116 3.91 -12.42 24.54
CA HIS A 116 3.24 -11.22 25.07
C HIS A 116 3.55 -9.95 24.27
N ALA A 117 3.37 -10.03 22.95
CA ALA A 117 3.70 -8.96 22.01
C ALA A 117 2.91 -7.66 22.30
N PHE A 118 3.60 -6.53 22.22
CA PHE A 118 2.97 -5.22 22.20
C PHE A 118 2.34 -5.00 20.81
N THR A 119 1.04 -5.24 20.69
CA THR A 119 0.37 -5.20 19.39
C THR A 119 0.16 -3.77 18.88
N TRP A 120 0.28 -3.59 17.56
CA TRP A 120 0.04 -2.31 16.91
C TRP A 120 -1.46 -2.15 16.60
N THR A 121 -2.03 -1.00 16.93
CA THR A 121 -3.34 -0.54 16.45
C THR A 121 -3.31 0.97 16.21
N ALA A 122 -4.35 1.52 15.58
CA ALA A 122 -4.50 2.99 15.46
C ALA A 122 -4.72 3.70 16.81
N GLU A 123 -5.01 2.98 17.89
CA GLU A 123 -5.18 3.52 19.25
C GLU A 123 -3.92 3.32 20.10
N THR A 124 -3.20 2.22 19.89
CA THR A 124 -1.95 1.84 20.58
C THR A 124 -0.86 1.51 19.55
N PRO A 125 -0.21 2.53 18.94
CA PRO A 125 0.76 2.33 17.87
C PRO A 125 2.14 1.87 18.38
N HIS A 126 2.20 0.64 18.90
CA HIS A 126 3.46 0.04 19.34
C HIS A 126 4.32 -0.39 18.15
N LEU A 127 5.50 0.21 18.00
CA LEU A 127 6.43 -0.06 16.91
C LEU A 127 7.67 -0.81 17.41
N TYR A 128 7.99 -1.91 16.73
CA TYR A 128 9.27 -2.61 16.81
C TYR A 128 10.19 -2.07 15.70
N GLU A 129 11.48 -2.19 15.91
CA GLU A 129 12.47 -1.95 14.86
C GLU A 129 13.30 -3.21 14.64
N VAL A 130 13.45 -3.59 13.38
CA VAL A 130 14.26 -4.74 12.97
C VAL A 130 15.41 -4.22 12.14
N ALA A 131 16.62 -4.59 12.51
CA ALA A 131 17.84 -4.30 11.77
C ALA A 131 18.50 -5.61 11.37
N VAL A 132 19.05 -5.64 10.16
CA VAL A 132 19.93 -6.72 9.70
C VAL A 132 21.30 -6.12 9.41
N ARG A 133 22.33 -6.77 9.93
CA ARG A 133 23.73 -6.34 9.85
C ARG A 133 24.58 -7.42 9.23
N ILE A 134 25.40 -7.02 8.26
CA ILE A 134 26.54 -7.80 7.75
C ILE A 134 27.80 -6.90 7.85
N PRO A 135 29.02 -7.45 7.75
CA PRO A 135 30.23 -6.66 7.74
C PRO A 135 30.19 -5.48 6.74
N GLY A 136 30.16 -4.26 7.29
CA GLY A 136 30.16 -3.01 6.51
C GLY A 136 28.80 -2.56 5.96
N HIS A 137 27.68 -3.24 6.25
CA HIS A 137 26.35 -2.83 5.78
C HIS A 137 25.24 -3.15 6.80
N VAL A 138 24.31 -2.21 6.98
CA VAL A 138 23.12 -2.37 7.84
C VAL A 138 21.89 -1.85 7.10
N LYS A 139 20.81 -2.62 7.11
CA LYS A 139 19.48 -2.18 6.65
C LYS A 139 18.49 -2.39 7.80
N SER A 140 17.60 -1.43 8.04
CA SER A 140 16.61 -1.52 9.11
C SER A 140 15.25 -1.00 8.65
N THR A 141 14.19 -1.54 9.25
CA THR A 141 12.81 -1.09 9.05
C THR A 141 12.09 -1.04 10.40
N ARG A 142 11.06 -0.20 10.48
CA ARG A 142 10.07 -0.27 11.55
C ARG A 142 8.97 -1.25 11.14
N THR A 143 8.27 -1.81 12.13
CA THR A 143 7.10 -2.67 11.93
C THR A 143 6.21 -2.66 13.18
N GLY A 144 5.02 -3.25 13.09
CA GLY A 144 4.10 -3.39 14.21
C GLY A 144 3.42 -4.75 14.18
N ILE A 145 3.42 -5.46 15.31
CA ILE A 145 2.82 -6.80 15.39
C ILE A 145 1.29 -6.64 15.39
N ARG A 146 0.65 -7.05 14.30
CA ARG A 146 -0.81 -7.03 14.14
C ARG A 146 -1.28 -8.08 13.14
N SER A 147 -2.53 -8.50 13.27
CA SER A 147 -3.26 -9.30 12.28
C SER A 147 -4.39 -8.48 11.67
N ILE A 148 -4.67 -8.69 10.38
CA ILE A 148 -5.85 -8.15 9.69
C ILE A 148 -6.59 -9.34 9.10
N GLU A 149 -7.90 -9.40 9.33
CA GLU A 149 -8.73 -10.52 8.89
C GLU A 149 -10.13 -10.05 8.52
N ILE A 150 -10.75 -10.76 7.58
CA ILE A 150 -12.18 -10.62 7.26
C ILE A 150 -12.86 -11.88 7.80
N VAL A 151 -13.63 -11.73 8.87
CA VAL A 151 -14.31 -12.84 9.55
C VAL A 151 -15.73 -12.43 9.88
N ASP A 152 -16.71 -13.25 9.49
CA ASP A 152 -18.15 -12.98 9.58
C ASP A 152 -18.53 -11.61 8.97
N GLU A 153 -18.04 -11.33 7.76
CA GLU A 153 -18.31 -10.09 7.00
C GLU A 153 -17.88 -8.81 7.76
N GLN A 154 -16.82 -8.92 8.57
CA GLN A 154 -16.26 -7.82 9.35
C GLN A 154 -14.76 -7.74 9.14
N LEU A 155 -14.27 -6.57 8.77
CA LEU A 155 -12.86 -6.22 8.85
C LEU A 155 -12.46 -6.12 10.34
N ARG A 156 -11.51 -6.96 10.76
CA ARG A 156 -10.99 -7.00 12.12
C ARG A 156 -9.49 -6.72 12.13
N VAL A 157 -9.03 -6.07 13.19
CA VAL A 157 -7.61 -5.95 13.54
C VAL A 157 -7.42 -6.61 14.89
N ASN A 158 -6.49 -7.56 14.97
CA ASN A 158 -6.20 -8.34 16.18
C ASN A 158 -7.47 -8.98 16.79
N GLY A 159 -8.32 -9.60 15.95
CA GLY A 159 -9.60 -10.19 16.35
C GLY A 159 -10.75 -9.22 16.64
N VAL A 160 -10.51 -7.90 16.67
CA VAL A 160 -11.52 -6.88 17.00
C VAL A 160 -12.05 -6.21 15.74
N ARG A 161 -13.38 -6.21 15.53
CA ARG A 161 -14.04 -5.46 14.45
C ARG A 161 -13.71 -3.97 14.55
N ILE A 162 -13.16 -3.41 13.48
CA ILE A 162 -12.88 -1.97 13.38
C ILE A 162 -13.98 -1.21 12.62
N MET A 163 -14.00 0.11 12.80
CA MET A 163 -14.81 1.06 12.02
C MET A 163 -13.87 2.13 11.46
N LEU A 164 -13.83 2.26 10.13
CA LEU A 164 -13.01 3.25 9.44
C LEU A 164 -13.71 4.62 9.45
N LYS A 165 -13.25 5.50 10.34
CA LYS A 165 -13.62 6.92 10.41
C LYS A 165 -12.61 7.70 9.55
N GLY A 166 -12.70 7.47 8.24
CA GLY A 166 -11.66 7.85 7.29
C GLY A 166 -11.87 9.16 6.54
N VAL A 167 -10.80 9.68 5.96
CA VAL A 167 -10.83 10.73 4.92
C VAL A 167 -9.92 10.35 3.73
N ASN A 168 -10.25 10.85 2.54
CA ASN A 168 -9.35 10.81 1.39
C ASN A 168 -8.38 12.00 1.50
N ARG A 169 -7.08 11.80 1.23
CA ARG A 169 -6.06 12.87 1.24
C ARG A 169 -5.23 12.83 -0.04
N HIS A 170 -5.40 13.84 -0.89
CA HIS A 170 -4.43 14.18 -1.94
C HIS A 170 -3.17 14.78 -1.33
N ASP A 171 -2.01 14.48 -1.92
CA ASP A 171 -0.74 15.10 -1.56
C ASP A 171 -0.59 16.46 -2.28
N PHE A 172 -1.03 17.53 -1.59
CA PHE A 172 -1.09 18.89 -2.14
C PHE A 172 -0.79 19.95 -1.07
N ASP A 173 0.09 20.90 -1.38
CA ASP A 173 0.34 22.13 -0.61
C ASP A 173 0.01 23.35 -1.50
N PRO A 174 -0.66 24.40 -0.97
CA PRO A 174 -1.13 25.53 -1.79
C PRO A 174 -0.02 26.34 -2.46
N ASP A 175 1.20 26.34 -1.90
CA ASP A 175 2.34 27.10 -2.41
C ASP A 175 3.30 26.22 -3.24
N HIS A 176 3.29 24.90 -3.02
CA HIS A 176 4.25 23.95 -3.62
C HIS A 176 3.62 22.86 -4.52
N GLY A 177 2.29 22.82 -4.64
CA GLY A 177 1.57 21.78 -5.39
C GLY A 177 1.85 20.38 -4.84
N TRP A 178 2.26 19.44 -5.71
CA TRP A 178 2.65 18.09 -5.31
C TRP A 178 3.98 18.00 -4.54
N ALA A 179 4.79 19.07 -4.50
CA ALA A 179 6.06 19.08 -3.76
C ALA A 179 5.85 19.44 -2.28
N VAL A 180 4.96 18.70 -1.61
CA VAL A 180 4.51 18.98 -0.23
C VAL A 180 5.69 19.03 0.75
N PRO A 181 5.89 20.15 1.49
CA PRO A 181 6.99 20.25 2.44
C PRO A 181 6.90 19.22 3.57
N SER A 182 8.01 18.58 3.93
CA SER A 182 8.06 17.44 4.86
C SER A 182 7.39 17.65 6.23
N HIS A 183 7.31 18.90 6.72
CA HIS A 183 6.64 19.20 7.99
C HIS A 183 5.10 19.12 7.90
N ARG A 184 4.52 19.31 6.71
CA ARG A 184 3.06 19.28 6.47
C ARG A 184 2.44 17.92 6.76
N TYR A 185 3.12 16.82 6.41
CA TYR A 185 2.63 15.46 6.67
C TYR A 185 2.29 15.27 8.15
N ARG A 186 3.19 15.67 9.06
CA ARG A 186 2.91 15.57 10.51
C ARG A 186 1.86 16.57 10.97
N GLU A 187 1.81 17.77 10.38
CA GLU A 187 0.78 18.78 10.66
C GLU A 187 -0.64 18.26 10.32
N ASP A 188 -0.82 17.70 9.12
CA ASP A 188 -2.09 17.14 8.64
C ASP A 188 -2.54 15.94 9.48
N LEU A 189 -1.64 14.99 9.73
CA LEU A 189 -1.96 13.74 10.41
C LEU A 189 -2.23 13.97 11.91
N LEU A 190 -1.57 14.95 12.55
CA LEU A 190 -1.93 15.39 13.91
C LEU A 190 -3.31 16.05 13.95
N LYS A 191 -3.67 16.91 12.97
CA LYS A 191 -5.03 17.47 12.86
C LYS A 191 -6.07 16.37 12.67
N ALA A 192 -5.78 15.36 11.84
CA ALA A 192 -6.67 14.21 11.65
C ALA A 192 -6.97 13.51 12.98
N LYS A 193 -5.94 13.17 13.76
CA LYS A 193 -6.11 12.58 15.11
C LYS A 193 -6.91 13.49 16.05
N GLN A 194 -6.66 14.81 16.04
CA GLN A 194 -7.42 15.79 16.84
C GLN A 194 -8.90 15.87 16.45
N LEU A 195 -9.25 15.55 15.20
CA LEU A 195 -10.61 15.49 14.68
C LEU A 195 -11.27 14.09 14.83
N ASN A 196 -10.65 13.17 15.58
CA ASN A 196 -11.09 11.79 15.77
C ASN A 196 -11.14 10.93 14.49
N ILE A 197 -10.42 11.33 13.45
CA ILE A 197 -10.17 10.51 12.26
C ILE A 197 -9.19 9.39 12.66
N ASN A 198 -9.50 8.15 12.27
CA ASN A 198 -8.64 6.99 12.52
C ASN A 198 -8.11 6.33 11.24
N ALA A 199 -8.51 6.81 10.06
CA ALA A 199 -8.10 6.23 8.79
C ALA A 199 -7.85 7.28 7.68
N ILE A 200 -6.95 6.97 6.76
CA ILE A 200 -6.65 7.78 5.56
C ILE A 200 -6.65 6.87 4.32
N ARG A 201 -7.23 7.35 3.22
CA ARG A 201 -7.01 6.78 1.87
C ARG A 201 -6.07 7.69 1.09
N THR A 202 -5.02 7.13 0.48
CA THR A 202 -4.04 7.86 -0.35
C THR A 202 -4.61 8.12 -1.76
N SER A 203 -5.68 8.91 -1.82
CA SER A 203 -6.38 9.26 -3.07
C SER A 203 -5.45 10.01 -4.04
N HIS A 204 -5.08 9.49 -5.20
CA HIS A 204 -5.28 8.12 -5.71
C HIS A 204 -3.94 7.59 -6.25
N TYR A 205 -2.93 7.58 -5.38
CA TYR A 205 -1.54 7.26 -5.67
C TYR A 205 -0.70 7.15 -4.36
N PRO A 206 0.44 6.43 -4.36
CA PRO A 206 1.29 6.30 -3.17
C PRO A 206 2.00 7.61 -2.78
N ASN A 207 2.02 7.91 -1.48
CA ASN A 207 2.66 9.08 -0.89
C ASN A 207 4.18 8.85 -0.67
N PRO A 208 4.96 9.85 -0.23
CA PRO A 208 6.35 9.61 0.19
C PRO A 208 6.43 8.90 1.54
N GLN A 209 7.50 8.13 1.77
CA GLN A 209 7.73 7.30 2.98
C GLN A 209 7.39 8.01 4.32
N ILE A 210 7.75 9.29 4.45
CA ILE A 210 7.46 10.12 5.64
C ILE A 210 5.97 10.16 6.03
N PHE A 211 5.05 9.97 5.08
CA PHE A 211 3.62 9.86 5.34
C PHE A 211 3.30 8.57 6.11
N TYR A 212 3.71 7.42 5.60
CA TYR A 212 3.46 6.11 6.22
C TYR A 212 4.20 5.99 7.56
N ASP A 213 5.45 6.45 7.61
CA ASP A 213 6.25 6.60 8.82
C ASP A 213 5.52 7.40 9.92
N THR A 214 4.76 8.44 9.54
CA THR A 214 4.00 9.25 10.48
C THR A 214 2.66 8.60 10.84
N CYS A 215 2.01 7.89 9.91
CA CYS A 215 0.81 7.10 10.18
C CYS A 215 1.08 5.93 11.13
N ASP A 216 2.23 5.26 10.99
CA ASP A 216 2.73 4.23 11.90
C ASP A 216 2.90 4.76 13.33
N GLU A 217 3.53 5.92 13.49
CA GLU A 217 3.78 6.57 14.79
C GLU A 217 2.52 7.11 15.46
N LEU A 218 1.64 7.79 14.70
CA LEU A 218 0.45 8.45 15.25
C LEU A 218 -0.73 7.49 15.40
N GLY A 219 -0.65 6.29 14.83
CA GLY A 219 -1.75 5.32 14.79
C GLY A 219 -2.88 5.80 13.89
N LEU A 220 -2.71 5.63 12.58
CA LEU A 220 -3.77 5.81 11.58
C LEU A 220 -3.80 4.57 10.69
N TYR A 221 -4.99 4.06 10.39
CA TYR A 221 -5.18 3.00 9.40
C TYR A 221 -5.07 3.60 7.99
N VAL A 222 -4.29 3.01 7.12
CA VAL A 222 -4.09 3.48 5.75
C VAL A 222 -4.67 2.45 4.77
N MET A 223 -5.53 2.93 3.87
CA MET A 223 -5.78 2.25 2.60
C MET A 223 -4.81 2.86 1.60
N ASP A 224 -3.82 2.09 1.18
CA ASP A 224 -2.80 2.58 0.26
C ASP A 224 -3.16 2.21 -1.18
N GLU A 225 -3.15 3.19 -2.08
CA GLU A 225 -3.77 3.09 -3.39
C GLU A 225 -2.77 3.22 -4.53
N CYS A 226 -2.82 2.25 -5.44
CA CYS A 226 -2.03 2.23 -6.65
C CYS A 226 -2.31 3.49 -7.48
N ASP A 227 -1.25 4.09 -8.03
CA ASP A 227 -1.34 5.21 -8.97
C ASP A 227 -1.94 4.71 -10.30
N LEU A 228 -3.26 4.57 -10.33
CA LEU A 228 -4.02 4.10 -11.47
C LEU A 228 -5.42 4.73 -11.45
N GLU A 229 -5.64 5.70 -12.32
CA GLU A 229 -6.97 6.21 -12.64
C GLU A 229 -7.09 6.50 -14.13
N THR A 230 -8.18 6.02 -14.73
CA THR A 230 -8.41 6.14 -16.18
C THR A 230 -9.72 6.86 -16.52
N HIS A 231 -10.28 7.65 -15.60
CA HIS A 231 -11.62 8.24 -15.64
C HIS A 231 -12.12 8.63 -17.05
N GLY A 232 -11.37 9.48 -17.78
CA GLY A 232 -11.71 9.96 -19.13
C GLY A 232 -11.63 8.93 -20.27
N VAL A 233 -11.07 7.74 -20.01
CA VAL A 233 -10.93 6.62 -20.97
C VAL A 233 -11.36 5.26 -20.42
N ARG A 234 -11.88 5.15 -19.18
CA ARG A 234 -12.26 3.89 -18.52
C ARG A 234 -13.23 3.02 -19.34
N ARG A 235 -14.15 3.67 -20.07
CA ARG A 235 -15.11 3.03 -20.99
C ARG A 235 -14.53 2.67 -22.37
N LYS A 236 -13.20 2.77 -22.56
CA LYS A 236 -12.47 2.46 -23.81
C LYS A 236 -11.50 1.27 -23.66
N ASN A 237 -11.70 0.44 -22.63
CA ASN A 237 -10.85 -0.70 -22.29
C ASN A 237 -9.40 -0.29 -21.97
N VAL A 238 -9.27 0.56 -20.95
CA VAL A 238 -8.01 1.10 -20.41
C VAL A 238 -8.13 1.15 -18.88
N PRO A 239 -7.42 0.31 -18.11
CA PRO A 239 -6.73 -0.89 -18.57
C PRO A 239 -7.72 -2.02 -18.93
N GLY A 240 -8.86 -2.14 -18.24
CA GLY A 240 -9.86 -3.20 -18.42
C GLY A 240 -9.26 -4.61 -18.54
N ASP A 241 -9.59 -5.35 -19.62
CA ASP A 241 -8.99 -6.65 -19.96
C ASP A 241 -7.91 -6.56 -21.06
N ASN A 242 -7.55 -5.34 -21.49
CA ASN A 242 -6.66 -5.11 -22.62
C ASN A 242 -5.20 -5.49 -22.29
N PRO A 243 -4.59 -6.47 -22.99
CA PRO A 243 -3.25 -6.96 -22.68
C PRO A 243 -2.12 -5.95 -22.94
N MET A 244 -2.41 -4.85 -23.66
CA MET A 244 -1.48 -3.74 -23.86
C MET A 244 -1.09 -3.07 -22.53
N TRP A 245 -2.00 -3.05 -21.55
CA TRP A 245 -1.81 -2.33 -20.29
C TRP A 245 -1.35 -3.22 -19.13
N THR A 246 -1.41 -4.56 -19.26
CA THR A 246 -1.13 -5.50 -18.16
C THR A 246 0.20 -5.24 -17.47
N ALA A 247 1.28 -5.15 -18.24
CA ALA A 247 2.62 -4.93 -17.68
C ALA A 247 2.73 -3.58 -16.94
N ALA A 248 2.09 -2.52 -17.47
CA ALA A 248 2.14 -1.19 -16.89
C ALA A 248 1.39 -1.09 -15.55
N VAL A 249 0.22 -1.75 -15.44
CA VAL A 249 -0.56 -1.72 -14.19
C VAL A 249 -0.06 -2.72 -13.15
N VAL A 250 0.51 -3.86 -13.58
CA VAL A 250 1.21 -4.78 -12.68
C VAL A 250 2.46 -4.12 -12.08
N ASP A 251 3.30 -3.46 -12.90
CA ASP A 251 4.48 -2.71 -12.41
C ASP A 251 4.11 -1.66 -11.35
N ARG A 252 3.06 -0.86 -11.61
CA ARG A 252 2.54 0.13 -10.65
C ARG A 252 2.14 -0.51 -9.32
N MET A 253 1.48 -1.67 -9.37
CA MET A 253 1.03 -2.38 -8.18
C MET A 253 2.19 -3.03 -7.40
N GLU A 254 3.07 -3.75 -8.10
CA GLU A 254 4.25 -4.38 -7.51
C GLU A 254 5.16 -3.36 -6.83
N ARG A 255 5.40 -2.20 -7.47
CA ARG A 255 6.24 -1.13 -6.92
C ARG A 255 5.69 -0.51 -5.65
N MET A 256 4.37 -0.32 -5.52
CA MET A 256 3.75 0.14 -4.29
C MET A 256 3.93 -0.89 -3.17
N VAL A 257 3.51 -2.13 -3.40
CA VAL A 257 3.59 -3.18 -2.36
C VAL A 257 5.05 -3.46 -1.96
N LEU A 258 5.98 -3.50 -2.91
CA LEU A 258 7.41 -3.68 -2.61
C LEU A 258 7.97 -2.55 -1.76
N ALA A 259 7.59 -1.28 -2.01
CA ALA A 259 8.04 -0.16 -1.21
C ALA A 259 7.44 -0.17 0.20
N ASP A 260 6.14 -0.41 0.31
CA ASP A 260 5.37 0.01 1.49
C ASP A 260 4.94 -1.14 2.42
N ARG A 261 5.15 -2.41 2.02
CA ARG A 261 4.71 -3.63 2.76
C ARG A 261 5.11 -3.75 4.23
N ASN A 262 6.19 -3.09 4.66
CA ASN A 262 6.64 -3.16 6.06
C ASN A 262 5.82 -2.26 7.02
N HIS A 263 5.06 -1.29 6.50
CA HIS A 263 4.31 -0.33 7.31
C HIS A 263 3.06 -0.97 7.96
N PRO A 264 2.98 -1.08 9.30
CA PRO A 264 1.79 -1.61 9.98
C PRO A 264 0.56 -0.73 9.80
N CYS A 265 0.70 0.59 9.53
CA CYS A 265 -0.42 1.48 9.29
C CYS A 265 -1.28 1.05 8.10
N ILE A 266 -0.67 0.49 7.04
CA ILE A 266 -1.40 0.04 5.86
C ILE A 266 -2.20 -1.21 6.22
N VAL A 267 -3.54 -1.12 6.13
CA VAL A 267 -4.47 -2.21 6.44
C VAL A 267 -5.19 -2.75 5.20
N MET A 268 -4.99 -2.15 4.04
CA MET A 268 -5.68 -2.52 2.81
C MET A 268 -4.91 -1.98 1.61
N TRP A 269 -4.74 -2.80 0.58
CA TRP A 269 -4.19 -2.37 -0.71
C TRP A 269 -5.33 -2.04 -1.67
N SER A 270 -5.34 -0.86 -2.27
CA SER A 270 -6.30 -0.50 -3.32
C SER A 270 -5.66 -0.57 -4.70
N LEU A 271 -6.36 -1.21 -5.64
CA LEU A 271 -5.87 -1.42 -7.00
C LEU A 271 -5.95 -0.16 -7.89
N GLY A 272 -6.47 0.95 -7.37
CA GLY A 272 -6.63 2.22 -8.07
C GLY A 272 -8.02 2.83 -7.89
N ASN A 273 -8.31 3.89 -8.64
CA ASN A 273 -9.57 4.62 -8.60
C ASN A 273 -10.19 4.72 -10.00
N GLU A 274 -11.50 4.52 -10.11
CA GLU A 274 -12.29 4.80 -11.33
C GLU A 274 -11.71 4.31 -12.68
N ALA A 275 -10.93 3.23 -12.66
CA ALA A 275 -10.22 2.73 -13.84
C ALA A 275 -11.06 1.75 -14.72
N GLY A 276 -12.38 1.72 -14.48
CA GLY A 276 -13.32 0.84 -15.18
C GLY A 276 -13.43 -0.56 -14.56
N GLU A 277 -14.10 -1.47 -15.27
CA GLU A 277 -14.29 -2.87 -14.84
C GLU A 277 -13.28 -3.80 -15.52
N GLY A 278 -12.98 -4.95 -14.91
CA GLY A 278 -12.01 -5.92 -15.42
C GLY A 278 -12.54 -6.84 -16.52
N GLY A 279 -13.79 -6.67 -16.95
CA GLY A 279 -14.47 -7.62 -17.84
C GLY A 279 -14.86 -8.93 -17.12
N PRO A 280 -15.36 -9.94 -17.85
CA PRO A 280 -15.97 -11.14 -17.25
C PRO A 280 -15.05 -11.91 -16.30
N ASP A 281 -13.76 -12.01 -16.63
CA ASP A 281 -12.74 -12.72 -15.85
C ASP A 281 -11.92 -11.78 -14.95
N GLY A 282 -12.29 -10.49 -14.87
CA GLY A 282 -11.63 -9.47 -14.05
C GLY A 282 -10.28 -8.94 -14.58
N GLY A 283 -9.76 -9.53 -15.65
CA GLY A 283 -8.76 -8.91 -16.53
C GLY A 283 -7.51 -8.41 -15.82
N ASN A 284 -7.11 -7.17 -16.12
CA ASN A 284 -5.87 -6.60 -15.58
C ASN A 284 -5.90 -6.42 -14.05
N PHE A 285 -7.07 -6.17 -13.45
CA PHE A 285 -7.17 -6.00 -11.99
C PHE A 285 -6.94 -7.32 -11.23
N VAL A 286 -7.34 -8.46 -11.80
CA VAL A 286 -6.99 -9.79 -11.24
C VAL A 286 -5.49 -10.04 -11.36
N ALA A 287 -4.86 -9.64 -12.47
CA ALA A 287 -3.41 -9.75 -12.62
C ALA A 287 -2.65 -8.88 -11.59
N MET A 288 -3.09 -7.64 -11.37
CA MET A 288 -2.55 -6.76 -10.32
C MET A 288 -2.67 -7.37 -8.92
N LYS A 289 -3.87 -7.87 -8.56
CA LYS A 289 -4.09 -8.54 -7.27
C LYS A 289 -3.19 -9.76 -7.10
N ALA A 290 -3.06 -10.59 -8.15
CA ALA A 290 -2.25 -11.80 -8.11
C ALA A 290 -0.75 -11.48 -7.90
N ALA A 291 -0.23 -10.48 -8.61
CA ALA A 291 1.15 -10.01 -8.45
C ALA A 291 1.40 -9.43 -7.05
N ALA A 292 0.52 -8.53 -6.60
CA ALA A 292 0.59 -7.95 -5.26
C ALA A 292 0.54 -9.02 -4.15
N ARG A 293 -0.37 -10.00 -4.27
CA ARG A 293 -0.53 -11.09 -3.30
C ARG A 293 0.66 -12.05 -3.26
N ALA A 294 1.44 -12.13 -4.34
CA ALA A 294 2.71 -12.88 -4.34
C ALA A 294 3.83 -12.16 -3.56
N ILE A 295 3.66 -10.88 -3.25
CA ILE A 295 4.59 -10.06 -2.44
C ILE A 295 4.08 -9.93 -0.99
N ASP A 296 2.76 -9.73 -0.80
CA ASP A 296 2.12 -9.61 0.50
C ASP A 296 0.68 -10.16 0.48
N ASP A 297 0.43 -11.21 1.27
CA ASP A 297 -0.89 -11.79 1.49
C ASP A 297 -1.50 -11.46 2.87
N THR A 298 -0.86 -10.58 3.65
CA THR A 298 -1.30 -10.21 5.02
C THR A 298 -2.38 -9.12 5.06
N ARG A 299 -2.79 -8.60 3.91
CA ARG A 299 -3.72 -7.47 3.76
C ARG A 299 -4.81 -7.77 2.73
N PRO A 300 -6.08 -7.36 2.97
CA PRO A 300 -7.15 -7.45 1.97
C PRO A 300 -6.96 -6.43 0.84
N PHE A 301 -7.56 -6.73 -0.31
CA PHE A 301 -7.55 -5.87 -1.50
C PHE A 301 -8.88 -5.14 -1.70
N HIS A 302 -8.78 -3.87 -2.11
CA HIS A 302 -9.90 -3.00 -2.44
C HIS A 302 -9.87 -2.62 -3.92
N TYR A 303 -11.05 -2.61 -4.54
CA TYR A 303 -11.29 -1.83 -5.74
C TYR A 303 -12.77 -1.49 -5.83
N GLU A 304 -13.10 -0.20 -5.95
CA GLU A 304 -14.49 0.26 -6.05
C GLU A 304 -15.02 0.18 -7.50
N GLY A 305 -14.11 0.11 -8.50
CA GLY A 305 -14.46 0.01 -9.91
C GLY A 305 -15.16 -1.30 -10.30
N ASP A 306 -14.87 -2.41 -9.62
CA ASP A 306 -15.39 -3.74 -9.95
C ASP A 306 -15.62 -4.60 -8.70
N HIS A 307 -16.84 -5.11 -8.53
CA HIS A 307 -17.28 -5.87 -7.36
C HIS A 307 -16.99 -7.38 -7.45
N ASN A 308 -16.35 -7.85 -8.52
CA ASN A 308 -15.90 -9.23 -8.65
C ASN A 308 -15.02 -9.65 -7.45
N PRO A 309 -15.35 -10.74 -6.71
CA PRO A 309 -14.55 -11.19 -5.57
C PRO A 309 -13.13 -11.64 -5.95
N ALA A 310 -12.87 -11.96 -7.23
CA ALA A 310 -11.51 -12.17 -7.72
C ALA A 310 -10.65 -10.89 -7.68
N ILE A 311 -11.28 -9.71 -7.67
CA ILE A 311 -10.62 -8.39 -7.63
C ILE A 311 -10.63 -7.82 -6.21
N SER A 312 -11.79 -7.60 -5.60
CA SER A 312 -11.90 -6.91 -4.30
C SER A 312 -12.39 -7.84 -3.19
N ASP A 313 -11.71 -7.83 -2.05
CA ASP A 313 -12.08 -8.57 -0.83
C ASP A 313 -13.10 -7.82 0.04
N VAL A 314 -13.44 -6.58 -0.33
CA VAL A 314 -14.42 -5.71 0.35
C VAL A 314 -15.45 -5.16 -0.64
N VAL A 315 -16.62 -4.76 -0.15
CA VAL A 315 -17.62 -4.03 -0.96
C VAL A 315 -17.48 -2.52 -0.69
N SER A 316 -17.22 -1.76 -1.75
CA SER A 316 -16.98 -0.31 -1.65
C SER A 316 -17.98 0.46 -2.51
N ARG A 317 -18.40 1.66 -2.07
CA ARG A 317 -19.20 2.56 -2.90
C ARG A 317 -18.90 4.02 -2.61
N MET A 318 -18.74 4.78 -3.69
CA MET A 318 -18.70 6.23 -3.65
C MET A 318 -20.13 6.79 -3.55
N TYR A 319 -20.34 7.72 -2.62
CA TYR A 319 -21.56 8.56 -2.49
C TYR A 319 -22.91 7.81 -2.41
N ALA A 320 -22.92 6.58 -1.88
CA ALA A 320 -24.13 5.77 -1.76
C ALA A 320 -25.24 6.45 -0.92
N THR A 321 -26.48 6.34 -1.40
CA THR A 321 -27.67 6.82 -0.70
C THR A 321 -28.01 5.95 0.52
N ALA A 322 -28.79 6.49 1.46
CA ALA A 322 -29.25 5.74 2.62
C ALA A 322 -30.08 4.50 2.24
N GLU A 323 -30.82 4.54 1.14
CA GLU A 323 -31.56 3.37 0.60
C GLU A 323 -30.60 2.31 0.07
N GLN A 324 -29.60 2.70 -0.73
CA GLN A 324 -28.56 1.79 -1.22
C GLN A 324 -27.78 1.14 -0.07
N MET A 325 -27.36 1.92 0.93
CA MET A 325 -26.67 1.41 2.11
C MET A 325 -27.56 0.44 2.92
N ALA A 326 -28.86 0.71 3.03
CA ALA A 326 -29.79 -0.17 3.72
C ALA A 326 -30.05 -1.48 2.93
N ALA A 327 -30.06 -1.44 1.59
CA ALA A 327 -30.17 -2.62 0.74
C ALA A 327 -28.90 -3.50 0.81
N LEU A 328 -27.72 -2.88 0.80
CA LEU A 328 -26.44 -3.57 1.03
C LEU A 328 -26.40 -4.23 2.42
N GLY A 329 -26.80 -3.51 3.47
CA GLY A 329 -26.91 -4.06 4.83
C GLY A 329 -27.99 -5.14 5.04
N ARG A 330 -28.79 -5.43 4.01
CA ARG A 330 -29.74 -6.57 3.96
C ARG A 330 -29.32 -7.65 2.94
N HIS A 331 -28.14 -7.53 2.33
CA HIS A 331 -27.62 -8.38 1.25
C HIS A 331 -28.54 -8.46 0.02
N GLU A 332 -29.35 -7.44 -0.22
CA GLU A 332 -30.24 -7.37 -1.39
C GLU A 332 -29.46 -7.04 -2.68
N GLY A 333 -28.27 -6.45 -2.53
CA GLY A 333 -27.47 -5.93 -3.63
C GLY A 333 -28.02 -4.63 -4.23
N LEU A 334 -27.27 -4.06 -5.17
CA LEU A 334 -27.63 -2.84 -5.90
C LEU A 334 -27.74 -3.16 -7.38
N ARG A 335 -28.90 -2.87 -7.98
CA ARG A 335 -29.10 -2.96 -9.43
C ARG A 335 -29.17 -1.56 -10.03
N PRO A 336 -28.49 -1.29 -11.16
CA PRO A 336 -28.63 -0.02 -11.86
C PRO A 336 -30.10 0.16 -12.28
N SER A 337 -30.64 1.38 -12.15
CA SER A 337 -32.02 1.62 -12.59
C SER A 337 -32.14 1.48 -14.12
N PRO A 338 -33.32 1.13 -14.68
CA PRO A 338 -33.49 1.08 -16.14
C PRO A 338 -33.21 2.42 -16.84
N ALA A 339 -33.37 3.54 -16.13
CA ALA A 339 -32.98 4.86 -16.62
C ALA A 339 -31.45 5.03 -16.59
N ALA A 340 -30.79 4.62 -15.50
CA ALA A 340 -29.32 4.58 -15.41
C ALA A 340 -28.72 3.73 -16.53
N LEU A 341 -29.21 2.51 -16.81
CA LEU A 341 -28.72 1.67 -17.92
C LEU A 341 -28.82 2.33 -19.31
N VAL A 342 -29.69 3.33 -19.50
CA VAL A 342 -29.80 4.11 -20.73
C VAL A 342 -28.90 5.35 -20.70
N THR A 343 -28.67 5.96 -19.53
CA THR A 343 -27.80 7.13 -19.34
C THR A 343 -26.34 6.80 -18.95
N ASP A 344 -26.03 5.55 -18.62
CA ASP A 344 -24.71 5.00 -18.23
C ASP A 344 -23.69 5.11 -19.36
N ARG A 345 -24.16 5.24 -20.61
CA ARG A 345 -23.29 5.60 -21.72
C ARG A 345 -22.64 6.97 -21.52
N PHE A 346 -23.17 7.84 -20.64
CA PHE A 346 -22.78 9.23 -20.54
C PHE A 346 -22.56 9.80 -19.13
N LEU A 347 -23.31 9.43 -18.06
CA LEU A 347 -23.32 10.24 -16.82
C LEU A 347 -23.32 9.53 -15.45
N THR A 348 -23.67 8.24 -15.34
CA THR A 348 -23.78 7.56 -14.03
C THR A 348 -22.69 6.50 -13.82
N ASP A 349 -22.31 6.26 -12.56
CA ASP A 349 -21.44 5.15 -12.12
C ASP A 349 -22.21 4.15 -11.23
N ASP A 350 -23.48 3.92 -11.57
CA ASP A 350 -24.34 2.91 -10.96
C ASP A 350 -23.88 1.50 -11.38
N LYS A 351 -22.78 1.01 -10.80
CA LYS A 351 -22.30 -0.37 -11.01
C LYS A 351 -23.32 -1.41 -10.49
N LEU A 352 -23.18 -2.66 -10.89
CA LEU A 352 -23.95 -3.78 -10.33
C LEU A 352 -23.28 -4.32 -9.04
N ILE A 353 -24.07 -4.55 -7.99
CA ILE A 353 -23.71 -5.41 -6.86
C ILE A 353 -24.78 -6.49 -6.72
N THR A 354 -24.42 -7.77 -6.81
CA THR A 354 -25.33 -8.89 -6.55
C THR A 354 -25.23 -9.39 -5.10
N PRO A 355 -26.19 -10.19 -4.59
CA PRO A 355 -26.05 -10.93 -3.32
C PRO A 355 -24.95 -12.00 -3.28
N GLN A 356 -24.40 -12.38 -4.44
CA GLN A 356 -23.22 -13.26 -4.55
C GLN A 356 -21.92 -12.45 -4.52
N MET A 357 -21.98 -11.18 -4.90
CA MET A 357 -21.14 -10.14 -4.31
C MET A 357 -21.65 -9.83 -2.89
N GLN A 358 -20.95 -9.04 -2.06
CA GLN A 358 -21.20 -8.93 -0.60
C GLN A 358 -20.94 -10.21 0.20
N ALA A 359 -21.33 -11.41 -0.26
CA ALA A 359 -21.20 -12.65 0.51
C ALA A 359 -19.77 -12.89 1.01
N GLY A 360 -19.60 -12.95 2.33
CA GLY A 360 -18.31 -13.13 3.00
C GLY A 360 -17.40 -11.89 3.03
N ARG A 361 -17.88 -10.72 2.58
CA ARG A 361 -17.11 -9.47 2.48
C ARG A 361 -17.76 -8.33 3.29
N PRO A 362 -16.96 -7.46 3.94
CA PRO A 362 -17.43 -6.30 4.70
C PRO A 362 -17.80 -5.11 3.80
#